data_AF-A0A0Q5E1A1-F1
#
_entry.id   AF-A0A0Q5E1A1-F1
#
_cell.length_a   1.000
_cell.length_b   1.000
_cell.length_c   1.000
_cell.angle_alpha   90.00
_cell.angle_beta   90.00
_cell.angle_gamma   90.00
#
_symmetry.space_group_name_H-M   'P 1'
#
loop_
_entity.id
_entity.type
_entity.pdbx_description
1 polymer ?
#
loop_
_entity_poly.entity_id
_entity_poly.type
_entity_poly.pdbx_seq_one_letter_code
_entity_poly.pdbx_strand_id
1 'polypeptide(L)'
;MTADSTIDRLTAVGTRYMRQLTQDPEVRSIPLEDDAGVCVVHTVRGGGKIYVAPDESVLFVGSSMDFGAGLTEFLAGTRTPRERFVRPTS
;
A
#
# COMPACT_ATOMS: atom_id res chain seq x y z
N MET A 1 21.46 -2.81 9.27
CA MET A 1 20.60 -2.30 8.19
C MET A 1 19.66 -1.31 8.85
N THR A 2 19.74 -0.03 8.47
CA THR A 2 18.99 1.07 9.12
C THR A 2 17.52 1.01 8.73
N ALA A 3 16.62 1.50 9.59
CA ALA A 3 15.18 1.53 9.36
C ALA A 3 14.79 2.19 8.01
N ASP A 4 15.57 3.19 7.56
CA ASP A 4 15.42 3.82 6.24
C ASP A 4 15.48 2.80 5.09
N SER A 5 16.41 1.84 5.14
CA SER A 5 16.53 0.82 4.08
C SER A 5 15.33 -0.12 4.01
N THR A 6 14.64 -0.34 5.14
CA THR A 6 13.42 -1.15 5.20
C THR A 6 12.24 -0.37 4.64
N ILE A 7 12.04 0.88 5.07
CA ILE A 7 10.94 1.73 4.60
C ILE A 7 11.04 1.99 3.09
N ASP A 8 12.25 2.22 2.57
CA ASP A 8 12.46 2.40 1.12
C ASP A 8 12.07 1.15 0.33
N ARG A 9 12.48 -0.03 0.82
CA ARG A 9 12.12 -1.32 0.21
C ARG A 9 10.60 -1.52 0.19
N LEU A 10 9.93 -1.33 1.33
CA LEU A 10 8.47 -1.52 1.42
C LEU A 10 7.71 -0.47 0.59
N THR A 11 8.22 0.76 0.53
CA THR A 11 7.69 1.82 -0.34
C THR A 11 7.79 1.42 -1.81
N ALA A 12 8.92 0.84 -2.23
CA ALA A 12 9.09 0.34 -3.59
C ALA A 12 8.09 -0.78 -3.91
N VAL A 13 7.83 -1.70 -2.98
CA VAL A 13 6.83 -2.76 -3.12
C VAL A 13 5.43 -2.18 -3.33
N GLY A 14 4.99 -1.27 -2.46
CA GLY A 14 3.66 -0.66 -2.58
C GLY A 14 3.51 0.16 -3.86
N THR A 15 4.55 0.92 -4.24
CA THR A 15 4.57 1.70 -5.48
C THR A 15 4.44 0.81 -6.72
N ARG A 16 5.11 -0.35 -6.73
CA ARG A 16 4.99 -1.32 -7.83
C ARG A 16 3.55 -1.81 -8.00
N TYR A 17 2.88 -2.16 -6.90
CA TYR A 17 1.48 -2.58 -6.96
C TYR A 17 0.55 -1.42 -7.37
N MET A 18 0.82 -0.19 -6.95
CA MET A 18 0.04 0.97 -7.38
C MET A 18 0.16 1.20 -8.90
N ARG A 19 1.36 1.04 -9.47
CA ARG A 19 1.60 1.13 -10.92
C ARG A 19 0.86 0.06 -11.73
N GLN A 20 0.61 -1.11 -11.12
CA GLN A 20 -0.21 -2.14 -11.74
C GLN A 20 -1.68 -1.74 -11.83
N LEU A 21 -2.16 -0.86 -10.94
CA LEU A 21 -3.55 -0.40 -10.89
C LEU A 21 -3.78 0.89 -11.70
N THR A 22 -2.80 1.79 -11.76
CA THR A 22 -2.92 3.08 -12.45
C THR A 22 -1.65 3.45 -13.23
N GLN A 23 -1.80 4.23 -14.30
CA GLN A 23 -0.65 4.84 -15.00
C GLN A 23 -0.08 5.97 -14.15
N ASP A 24 1.24 5.99 -14.01
CA ASP A 24 2.02 7.05 -13.35
C ASP A 24 1.45 7.54 -12.01
N PRO A 25 1.38 6.67 -10.99
CA PRO A 25 0.81 7.05 -9.70
C PRO A 25 1.67 8.10 -9.01
N GLU A 26 1.02 9.18 -8.57
CA GLU A 26 1.61 10.12 -7.63
C GLU A 26 1.43 9.59 -6.21
N VAL A 27 2.52 9.11 -5.60
CA VAL A 27 2.44 8.41 -4.31
C VAL A 27 3.17 9.13 -3.19
N ARG A 28 2.60 9.01 -1.98
CA ARG A 28 3.28 9.34 -0.71
C ARG A 28 3.37 8.09 0.16
N SER A 29 4.51 7.84 0.78
CA SER A 29 4.68 6.81 1.80
C SER A 29 4.48 7.38 3.22
N ILE A 30 3.87 6.58 4.09
CA ILE A 30 3.65 6.88 5.50
C ILE A 30 4.13 5.66 6.30
N PRO A 31 5.25 5.75 7.04
CA PRO A 31 5.65 4.69 7.97
C PRO A 31 4.56 4.43 8.99
N LEU A 32 4.33 3.16 9.29
CA LEU A 32 3.39 2.75 10.34
C LEU A 32 4.14 2.60 11.68
N GLU A 33 3.40 2.76 12.77
CA GLU A 33 3.94 2.55 14.12
C GLU A 33 4.35 1.09 14.35
N ASP A 34 5.18 0.86 15.37
CA ASP A 34 5.63 -0.47 15.81
C ASP A 34 6.26 -1.33 14.71
N ASP A 35 6.92 -0.69 13.74
CA ASP A 35 7.51 -1.34 12.56
C ASP A 35 6.50 -2.22 11.77
N ALA A 36 5.20 -1.90 11.87
CA ALA A 36 4.13 -2.64 11.20
C ALA A 36 4.19 -2.53 9.66
N GLY A 37 5.01 -1.62 9.14
CA GLY A 37 5.32 -1.49 7.71
C GLY A 37 5.13 -0.07 7.20
N VAL A 38 4.59 0.06 5.98
CA VAL A 38 4.36 1.37 5.34
C VAL A 38 3.02 1.39 4.63
N CYS A 39 2.36 2.55 4.60
CA CYS A 39 1.22 2.82 3.74
C CYS A 39 1.62 3.70 2.57
N VAL A 40 1.40 3.23 1.34
CA VAL A 40 1.59 3.96 0.10
C VAL A 40 0.23 4.49 -0.36
N VAL A 41 0.07 5.81 -0.36
CA VAL A 41 -1.17 6.51 -0.70
C VAL A 41 -1.05 7.12 -2.09
N HIS A 42 -2.02 6.87 -2.97
CA HIS A 42 -2.15 7.59 -4.23
C HIS A 42 -2.81 8.94 -3.95
N THR A 43 -2.11 10.06 -4.22
CA THR A 43 -2.49 11.40 -3.74
C THR A 43 -3.58 12.09 -4.57
N VAL A 44 -4.05 11.46 -5.65
CA VAL A 44 -5.11 12.00 -6.51
C VAL A 44 -6.51 11.56 -6.07
N ARG A 45 -7.54 12.31 -6.47
CA ARG A 45 -8.94 11.96 -6.20
C ARG A 45 -9.31 10.61 -6.83
N GLY A 46 -9.93 9.74 -6.03
CA GLY A 46 -10.21 8.35 -6.44
C GLY A 46 -9.03 7.39 -6.24
N GLY A 47 -7.89 7.89 -5.74
CA GLY A 47 -6.72 7.09 -5.40
C GLY A 47 -6.95 6.20 -4.19
N GLY A 48 -6.53 4.93 -4.32
CA GLY A 48 -6.51 3.98 -3.21
C GLY A 48 -5.25 4.09 -2.35
N LYS A 49 -5.16 3.20 -1.37
CA LYS A 49 -4.01 3.06 -0.47
C LYS A 49 -3.54 1.62 -0.49
N ILE A 50 -2.24 1.39 -0.36
CA ILE A 50 -1.63 0.07 -0.24
C ILE A 50 -0.83 0.04 1.04
N TYR A 51 -1.26 -0.77 2.01
CA TYR A 51 -0.47 -1.11 3.19
C TYR A 51 0.47 -2.26 2.84
N VAL A 52 1.72 -2.19 3.28
CA VAL A 52 2.76 -3.17 2.99
C VAL A 52 3.41 -3.59 4.31
N ALA A 53 3.32 -4.87 4.63
CA ALA A 53 3.92 -5.46 5.83
C ALA A 53 5.42 -5.75 5.64
N PRO A 54 6.19 -6.01 6.71
CA PRO A 54 7.60 -6.36 6.63
C PRO A 54 7.92 -7.60 5.79
N ASP A 55 6.96 -8.54 5.67
CA ASP A 55 7.01 -9.74 4.83
C ASP A 55 6.57 -9.50 3.36
N GLU A 56 6.36 -8.23 2.99
CA GLU A 56 5.92 -7.78 1.66
C GLU A 56 4.52 -8.25 1.25
N SER A 57 3.73 -8.79 2.19
CA SER A 57 2.29 -8.95 2.01
C SER A 57 1.60 -7.58 2.01
N VAL A 58 0.55 -7.44 1.20
CA VAL A 58 -0.07 -6.15 0.94
C VAL A 58 -1.57 -6.17 1.16
N LEU A 59 -2.13 -5.02 1.52
CA LEU A 59 -3.57 -4.75 1.49
C LEU A 59 -3.84 -3.51 0.66
N PHE A 60 -4.58 -3.67 -0.44
CA PHE A 60 -5.17 -2.55 -1.18
C PHE A 60 -6.53 -2.20 -0.58
N VAL A 61 -6.74 -0.92 -0.32
CA VAL A 61 -8.05 -0.37 0.03
C VAL A 61 -8.40 0.76 -0.93
N GLY A 62 -9.63 0.73 -1.44
CA GLY A 62 -10.15 1.76 -2.33
C GLY A 62 -10.28 3.13 -1.65
N SER A 63 -10.53 4.16 -2.46
CA SER A 63 -10.64 5.55 -2.00
C SER A 63 -11.82 5.82 -1.06
N SER A 64 -12.81 4.92 -1.01
CA SER A 64 -13.99 5.05 -0.14
C SER A 64 -13.71 4.71 1.33
N MET A 65 -12.62 3.99 1.61
CA MET A 65 -12.22 3.64 2.96
C MET A 65 -11.19 4.66 3.46
N ASP A 66 -11.33 5.13 4.70
CA ASP A 66 -10.34 6.03 5.30
C ASP A 66 -9.04 5.31 5.71
N PHE A 67 -8.06 6.06 6.21
CA PHE A 67 -6.77 5.52 6.63
C PHE A 67 -6.86 4.63 7.87
N GLY A 68 -7.65 5.00 8.86
CA GLY A 68 -7.75 4.26 10.12
C GLY A 68 -8.44 2.92 9.92
N ALA A 69 -9.55 2.90 9.18
CA ALA A 69 -10.26 1.67 8.85
C ALA A 69 -9.38 0.69 8.05
N GLY A 70 -8.65 1.19 7.04
CA GLY A 70 -7.73 0.37 6.27
C GLY A 70 -6.55 -0.15 7.11
N LEU A 71 -6.04 0.65 8.04
CA LEU A 71 -4.97 0.24 8.95
C LEU A 71 -5.44 -0.86 9.89
N THR A 72 -6.65 -0.73 10.47
CA THR A 72 -7.23 -1.75 11.35
C THR A 72 -7.34 -3.10 10.65
N GLU A 73 -7.88 -3.14 9.42
CA GLU A 73 -7.98 -4.37 8.63
C GLU A 73 -6.60 -4.98 8.33
N PHE A 74 -5.63 -4.13 7.98
CA PHE A 74 -4.26 -4.57 7.72
C PHE A 74 -3.60 -5.17 8.97
N LEU A 75 -3.75 -4.53 10.14
CA LEU A 75 -3.21 -5.03 11.40
C LEU A 75 -3.93 -6.31 11.87
N ALA A 76 -5.20 -6.47 11.52
CA ALA A 76 -5.96 -7.71 11.75
C ALA A 76 -5.54 -8.88 10.85
N GLY A 77 -4.63 -8.66 9.89
CA GLY A 77 -4.10 -9.70 9.01
C GLY A 77 -4.78 -9.79 7.64
N THR A 78 -5.73 -8.90 7.32
CA THR A 78 -6.37 -8.88 6.00
C THR A 78 -5.34 -8.52 4.92
N ARG A 79 -5.31 -9.29 3.83
CA ARG A 79 -4.40 -9.07 2.69
C ARG A 79 -5.15 -9.15 1.36
N THR A 80 -4.64 -8.43 0.37
CA THR A 80 -5.08 -8.55 -1.02
C THR A 80 -4.23 -9.60 -1.73
N PRO A 81 -4.82 -10.68 -2.27
CA PRO A 81 -4.09 -11.63 -3.11
C PRO A 81 -3.41 -10.92 -4.29
N ARG A 82 -2.18 -11.33 -4.63
CA ARG A 82 -1.33 -10.61 -5.60
C ARG A 82 -1.96 -10.56 -6.99
N GLU A 83 -2.68 -11.60 -7.36
CA GLU A 83 -3.43 -11.73 -8.61
C GLU A 83 -4.59 -10.73 -8.76
N ARG A 84 -5.00 -10.04 -7.68
CA ARG A 84 -6.02 -8.99 -7.74
C ARG A 84 -5.47 -7.62 -8.12
N PHE A 85 -4.15 -7.46 -8.18
CA PHE A 85 -3.51 -6.24 -8.68
C PHE A 85 -3.40 -6.26 -10.20
N VAL A 86 -4.54 -6.44 -10.85
CA VAL A 86 -4.67 -6.37 -12.30
C VAL A 86 -5.34 -5.06 -12.67
N ARG A 87 -4.80 -4.36 -13.66
CA ARG A 87 -5.49 -3.24 -14.28
C ARG A 87 -6.83 -3.73 -14.82
N PRO A 88 -7.95 -3.03 -14.56
CA PRO A 88 -9.16 -3.25 -15.31
C PRO A 88 -8.83 -3.03 -16.80
N THR A 89 -8.91 -4.06 -17.62
CA THR A 89 -8.95 -3.89 -19.08
C THR A 89 -10.22 -3.14 -19.41
N SER A 90 -10.09 -1.87 -19.76
CA SER A 90 -11.14 -1.11 -20.44
C SER A 90 -11.32 -1.64 -21.86
#